data_AF-A0A929SDI1-F1
#
_entry.id   AF-A0A929SDI1-F1
#
_cell.length_a   1.000
_cell.length_b   1.000
_cell.length_c   1.000
_cell.angle_alpha   90.00
_cell.angle_beta   90.00
_cell.angle_gamma   90.00
#
_symmetry.space_group_name_H-M   'P 1'
#
loop_
_entity.id
_entity.type
_entity.pdbx_description
1 polymer ?
#
loop_
_entity_poly.entity_id
_entity_poly.type
_entity_poly.pdbx_seq_one_letter_code
_entity_poly.pdbx_strand_id
1 'polypeptide(L)'
;MQKKLEKSVFFRSLSSTIERFLGKKLLVEYINHSISLSLIDQSKRPVYFKELSSGEKSLLMIIFALYGNDLENGFLIINEPELHLHPQIQKELALTFEKLTGNQNSQFILSTNSPLFINENNITNVYRVYKDENQTSNIICPKINVDYDDATLIHMLKFENLSKIFFVSKIILVEGDTDAYFFSFYLNYLRSLPEWKNKISDYEVININGKGSAKTWIRFLNKFNISNFFIGDRDNTVDYGFFSKAELNKFYLLANKAIKQKEKHEKYTDYYNRLVRTILTFSPKKYRAIIKGIERLYNDNVFILKEGAIESYISVERKGLGQVAYFCNHNFEGWLKDSNFTSQHKELETIMHLIFK
;
A
#
# COMPACT_ATOMS: atom_id res chain seq x y z
N MET A 1 34.01 -19.19 -36.80
CA MET A 1 33.14 -18.06 -36.40
C MET A 1 32.28 -18.42 -35.19
N GLN A 2 31.57 -19.56 -35.22
CA GLN A 2 30.76 -20.11 -34.10
C GLN A 2 31.51 -20.14 -32.74
N LYS A 3 32.69 -20.79 -32.66
CA LYS A 3 33.54 -20.79 -31.45
C LYS A 3 34.01 -19.40 -30.97
N LYS A 4 34.02 -18.37 -31.84
CA LYS A 4 34.34 -16.98 -31.44
C LYS A 4 33.11 -16.29 -30.85
N LEU A 5 31.92 -16.52 -31.41
CA LEU A 5 30.66 -15.97 -30.92
C LEU A 5 30.31 -16.58 -29.55
N GLU A 6 30.44 -17.89 -29.39
CA GLU A 6 30.25 -18.61 -28.11
C GLU A 6 31.18 -18.11 -26.99
N LYS A 7 32.34 -17.56 -27.36
CA LYS A 7 33.31 -16.98 -26.43
C LYS A 7 33.13 -15.49 -26.19
N SER A 8 32.24 -14.82 -26.95
CA SER A 8 31.98 -13.39 -26.78
C SER A 8 31.29 -13.12 -25.45
N VAL A 9 31.61 -11.98 -24.84
CA VAL A 9 30.97 -11.53 -23.58
C VAL A 9 29.47 -11.37 -23.80
N PHE A 10 29.07 -10.79 -24.93
CA PHE A 10 27.67 -10.67 -25.36
C PHE A 10 26.93 -12.00 -25.31
N PHE A 11 27.42 -13.03 -26.00
CA PHE A 11 26.72 -14.32 -26.07
C PHE A 11 26.66 -15.02 -24.71
N ARG A 12 27.73 -14.93 -23.91
CA ARG A 12 27.75 -15.52 -22.56
C ARG A 12 26.73 -14.85 -21.64
N SER A 13 26.66 -13.52 -21.66
CA SER A 13 25.69 -12.76 -20.87
C SER A 13 24.26 -13.03 -21.32
N LEU A 14 24.01 -13.06 -22.64
CA LEU A 14 22.71 -13.40 -23.22
C LEU A 14 22.28 -14.82 -22.84
N SER A 15 23.15 -15.82 -23.04
CA SER A 15 22.87 -17.23 -22.75
C SER A 15 22.63 -17.44 -21.25
N SER A 16 23.47 -16.86 -20.38
CA SER A 16 23.28 -16.90 -18.93
C SER A 16 21.96 -16.25 -18.48
N THR A 17 21.56 -15.15 -19.13
CA THR A 17 20.32 -14.46 -18.82
C THR A 17 19.10 -15.27 -19.23
N ILE A 18 19.12 -15.85 -20.44
CA ILE A 18 18.06 -16.75 -20.93
C ILE A 18 17.94 -17.99 -20.03
N GLU A 19 19.06 -18.60 -19.62
CA GLU A 19 19.04 -19.76 -18.73
C GLU A 19 18.47 -19.40 -17.36
N ARG A 20 18.86 -18.25 -16.79
CA ARG A 20 18.34 -17.77 -15.50
C ARG A 20 16.84 -17.51 -15.52
N PHE A 21 16.35 -16.85 -16.57
CA PHE A 21 14.96 -16.39 -16.64
C PHE A 21 13.97 -17.41 -17.22
N LEU A 22 14.42 -18.25 -18.15
CA LEU A 22 13.55 -19.18 -18.91
C LEU A 22 13.86 -20.64 -18.61
N GLY A 23 14.93 -20.94 -17.87
CA GLY A 23 15.39 -22.31 -17.61
C GLY A 23 15.79 -23.08 -18.87
N LYS A 24 16.11 -22.36 -19.96
CA LYS A 24 16.41 -22.90 -21.30
C LYS A 24 17.82 -22.51 -21.70
N LYS A 25 18.50 -23.37 -22.47
CA LYS A 25 19.82 -23.04 -23.00
C LYS A 25 19.73 -22.49 -24.41
N LEU A 26 20.45 -21.40 -24.66
CA LEU A 26 20.60 -20.83 -25.99
C LEU A 26 21.76 -21.53 -26.71
N LEU A 27 21.46 -22.11 -27.88
CA LEU A 27 22.43 -22.63 -28.83
C LEU A 27 22.56 -21.69 -30.01
N VAL A 28 23.77 -21.66 -30.59
CA VAL A 28 24.06 -20.89 -31.80
C VAL A 28 24.63 -21.82 -32.83
N GLU A 29 24.04 -21.79 -34.01
CA GLU A 29 24.56 -22.47 -35.19
C GLU A 29 24.81 -21.46 -36.30
N TYR A 30 25.92 -21.62 -37.01
CA TYR A 30 26.22 -20.79 -38.18
C TYR A 30 25.95 -21.62 -39.43
N ILE A 31 24.85 -21.31 -40.12
CA ILE A 31 24.37 -22.06 -41.27
C ILE A 31 24.21 -21.11 -42.44
N ASN A 32 24.84 -21.38 -43.58
CA ASN A 32 24.68 -20.63 -44.84
C ASN A 32 24.81 -19.10 -44.68
N HIS A 33 25.87 -18.65 -44.01
CA HIS A 33 26.11 -17.24 -43.69
C HIS A 33 25.10 -16.56 -42.75
N SER A 34 24.16 -17.32 -42.19
CA SER A 34 23.20 -16.86 -41.19
C SER A 34 23.53 -17.41 -39.80
N ILE A 35 23.22 -16.61 -38.77
CA ILE A 35 23.28 -17.03 -37.37
C ILE A 35 21.90 -17.55 -37.00
N SER A 36 21.81 -18.84 -36.70
CA SER A 36 20.61 -19.49 -36.17
C SER A 36 20.71 -19.57 -34.66
N LEU A 37 19.66 -19.11 -33.97
CA LEU A 37 19.51 -19.19 -32.53
C LEU A 37 18.42 -20.21 -32.21
N SER A 38 18.76 -21.24 -31.44
CA SER A 38 17.81 -22.26 -30.99
C SER A 38 17.81 -22.38 -29.47
N LEU A 39 16.62 -22.58 -28.90
CA LEU A 39 16.46 -22.83 -27.47
C LEU A 39 16.31 -24.32 -27.25
N ILE A 40 16.96 -24.86 -26.22
CA ILE A 40 16.75 -26.24 -25.77
C ILE A 40 16.27 -26.29 -24.33
N ASP A 41 15.42 -27.27 -24.02
CA ASP A 41 14.99 -27.58 -22.66
C ASP A 41 16.05 -28.39 -21.88
N GLN A 42 15.77 -28.69 -20.62
CA GLN A 42 16.65 -29.51 -19.76
C GLN A 42 16.87 -30.93 -20.31
N SER A 43 15.91 -31.44 -21.09
CA SER A 43 15.97 -32.74 -21.77
C SER A 43 16.66 -32.67 -23.14
N LYS A 44 17.30 -31.53 -23.47
CA LYS A 44 17.97 -31.26 -24.76
C LYS A 44 17.05 -31.28 -25.98
N ARG A 45 15.74 -31.11 -25.80
CA ARG A 45 14.80 -31.00 -26.91
C ARG A 45 14.75 -29.56 -27.41
N PRO A 46 14.72 -29.34 -28.73
CA PRO A 46 14.52 -28.00 -29.29
C PRO A 46 13.14 -27.48 -28.88
N VAL A 47 13.11 -26.22 -28.43
CA VAL A 47 11.91 -25.49 -28.05
C VAL A 47 11.66 -24.42 -29.11
N TYR A 48 10.51 -24.52 -29.79
CA TYR A 48 10.16 -23.55 -30.82
C TYR A 48 9.51 -22.32 -30.20
N PHE A 49 9.67 -21.15 -30.85
CA PHE A 49 9.06 -19.91 -30.38
C PHE A 49 7.54 -20.03 -30.17
N LYS A 50 6.86 -20.84 -30.98
CA LYS A 50 5.40 -21.08 -30.85
C LYS A 50 5.03 -21.79 -29.54
N GLU A 51 5.90 -22.65 -29.03
CA GLU A 51 5.70 -23.47 -27.82
C GLU A 51 5.94 -22.69 -26.53
N LEU A 52 6.61 -21.53 -26.61
CA LEU A 52 6.79 -20.64 -25.48
C LEU A 52 5.45 -20.05 -25.03
N SER A 53 5.26 -19.95 -23.71
CA SER A 53 4.17 -19.20 -23.11
C SER A 53 4.28 -17.70 -23.44
N SER A 54 3.19 -16.95 -23.26
CA SER A 54 3.18 -15.49 -23.52
C SER A 54 4.21 -14.74 -22.66
N GLY A 55 4.37 -15.14 -21.40
CA GLY A 55 5.38 -14.58 -20.49
C GLY A 55 6.80 -14.87 -20.98
N GLU A 56 7.10 -16.10 -21.39
CA GLU A 56 8.42 -16.45 -21.92
C GLU A 56 8.74 -15.72 -23.23
N LYS A 57 7.75 -15.56 -24.13
CA LYS A 57 7.90 -14.76 -25.35
C LYS A 57 8.24 -13.31 -25.03
N SER A 58 7.50 -12.70 -24.11
CA SER A 58 7.69 -11.29 -23.71
C SER A 58 9.08 -11.08 -23.09
N LEU A 59 9.47 -11.99 -22.19
CA LEU A 59 10.78 -11.96 -21.54
C LEU A 59 11.91 -12.16 -22.54
N LEU A 60 11.76 -13.08 -23.50
CA LEU A 60 12.73 -13.30 -24.56
C LEU A 60 12.90 -12.03 -25.42
N MET A 61 11.81 -11.34 -25.75
CA MET A 61 11.88 -10.07 -26.49
C MET A 61 12.62 -8.98 -25.71
N ILE A 62 12.34 -8.84 -24.41
CA ILE A 62 13.04 -7.87 -23.55
C ILE A 62 14.53 -8.20 -23.47
N ILE A 63 14.89 -9.47 -23.24
CA ILE A 63 16.28 -9.92 -23.19
C ILE A 63 17.00 -9.64 -24.51
N PHE A 64 16.39 -9.95 -25.65
CA PHE A 64 16.99 -9.63 -26.94
C PHE A 64 17.11 -8.13 -27.18
N ALA A 65 16.16 -7.32 -26.73
CA ALA A 65 16.27 -5.86 -26.81
C ALA A 65 17.44 -5.33 -25.95
N LEU A 66 17.62 -5.89 -24.75
CA LEU A 66 18.68 -5.49 -23.81
C LEU A 66 20.08 -5.84 -24.29
N TYR A 67 20.27 -7.04 -24.84
CA TYR A 67 21.60 -7.51 -25.23
C TYR A 67 21.87 -7.29 -26.71
N GLY A 68 20.86 -7.44 -27.56
CA GLY A 68 21.00 -7.40 -29.03
C GLY A 68 21.20 -6.00 -29.59
N ASN A 69 20.96 -4.95 -28.80
CA ASN A 69 21.30 -3.58 -29.14
C ASN A 69 22.52 -3.14 -28.33
N ASP A 70 23.37 -2.31 -28.94
CA ASP A 70 24.40 -1.61 -28.20
C ASP A 70 23.76 -0.45 -27.44
N LEU A 71 23.48 -0.70 -26.14
CA LEU A 71 22.83 0.27 -25.26
C LEU A 71 23.85 1.15 -24.51
N GLU A 72 25.15 1.03 -24.79
CA GLU A 72 26.16 1.85 -24.13
C GLU A 72 25.93 3.34 -24.43
N ASN A 73 25.71 4.15 -23.39
CA ASN A 73 25.26 5.55 -23.48
C ASN A 73 23.94 5.77 -24.26
N GLY A 74 23.15 4.72 -24.47
CA GLY A 74 21.87 4.75 -25.16
C GLY A 74 20.68 4.87 -24.20
N PHE A 75 19.47 4.87 -24.75
CA PHE A 75 18.23 4.76 -23.97
C PHE A 75 17.28 3.71 -24.53
N LEU A 76 16.47 3.12 -23.65
CA LEU A 76 15.45 2.14 -24.00
C LEU A 76 14.13 2.49 -23.31
N ILE A 77 13.05 2.52 -24.10
CA ILE A 77 11.69 2.73 -23.61
C ILE A 77 10.94 1.40 -23.66
N ILE A 78 10.37 0.99 -22.53
CA ILE A 78 9.59 -0.24 -22.43
C ILE A 78 8.23 0.09 -21.81
N ASN A 79 7.16 -0.31 -22.50
CA ASN A 79 5.81 -0.20 -21.98
C ASN A 79 5.38 -1.54 -21.36
N GLU A 80 4.89 -1.47 -20.12
CA GLU A 80 4.34 -2.57 -19.31
C GLU A 80 5.23 -3.84 -19.34
N PRO A 81 6.49 -3.75 -18.90
CA PRO A 81 7.42 -4.90 -18.88
C PRO A 81 6.92 -6.07 -18.02
N GLU A 82 5.97 -5.84 -17.11
CA GLU A 82 5.35 -6.83 -16.24
C GLU A 82 4.32 -7.76 -16.92
N LEU A 83 3.82 -7.41 -18.12
CA LEU A 83 2.72 -8.15 -18.74
C LEU A 83 3.08 -9.63 -18.90
N HIS A 84 2.20 -10.49 -18.40
CA HIS A 84 2.37 -11.95 -18.39
C HIS A 84 3.56 -12.49 -17.59
N LEU A 85 4.23 -11.67 -16.76
CA LEU A 85 5.36 -12.11 -15.94
C LEU A 85 4.94 -12.40 -14.49
N HIS A 86 5.51 -13.46 -13.92
CA HIS A 86 5.36 -13.77 -12.50
C HIS A 86 6.04 -12.68 -11.63
N PRO A 87 5.50 -12.31 -10.46
CA PRO A 87 6.08 -11.30 -9.56
C PRO A 87 7.58 -11.45 -9.27
N GLN A 88 8.08 -12.68 -9.16
CA GLN A 88 9.52 -12.92 -8.95
C GLN A 88 10.37 -12.46 -10.14
N ILE A 89 9.92 -12.73 -11.37
CA ILE A 89 10.61 -12.33 -12.60
C ILE A 89 10.60 -10.80 -12.74
N GLN A 90 9.49 -10.15 -12.38
CA GLN A 90 9.40 -8.68 -12.41
C GLN A 90 10.45 -8.03 -11.51
N LYS A 91 10.63 -8.54 -10.28
CA LYS A 91 11.67 -8.06 -9.35
C LYS A 91 13.08 -8.27 -9.91
N GLU A 92 13.37 -9.43 -10.49
CA GLU A 92 14.67 -9.70 -11.10
C GLU A 92 14.94 -8.83 -12.33
N LEU A 93 13.90 -8.51 -13.11
CA LEU A 93 13.99 -7.64 -14.26
C LEU A 93 14.30 -6.20 -13.84
N ALA A 94 13.62 -5.68 -12.81
CA ALA A 94 13.90 -4.36 -12.22
C ALA A 94 15.38 -4.24 -11.79
N LEU A 95 15.89 -5.24 -11.06
CA LEU A 95 17.30 -5.29 -10.66
C LEU A 95 18.26 -5.39 -11.85
N THR A 96 17.83 -5.99 -12.96
CA THR A 96 18.65 -6.09 -14.17
C THR A 96 18.76 -4.74 -14.88
N PHE A 97 17.67 -3.97 -14.99
CA PHE A 97 17.72 -2.62 -15.53
C PHE A 97 18.63 -1.69 -14.71
N GLU A 98 18.58 -1.77 -13.38
CA GLU A 98 19.46 -1.00 -12.50
C GLU A 98 20.94 -1.32 -12.71
N LYS A 99 21.28 -2.62 -12.82
CA LYS A 99 22.65 -3.06 -13.10
C LYS A 99 23.15 -2.54 -14.44
N LEU A 100 22.31 -2.57 -15.48
CA LEU A 100 22.68 -2.08 -16.81
C LEU A 100 22.86 -0.56 -16.80
N THR A 101 22.00 0.17 -16.09
CA THR A 101 22.13 1.63 -15.91
C THR A 101 23.50 1.99 -15.31
N GLY A 102 23.91 1.30 -14.24
CA GLY A 102 25.19 1.56 -13.57
C GLY A 102 26.43 1.14 -14.37
N ASN A 103 26.34 0.05 -15.14
CA ASN A 103 27.50 -0.51 -15.85
C ASN A 103 27.73 0.09 -17.25
N GLN A 104 26.67 0.46 -17.97
CA GLN A 104 26.71 0.85 -19.38
C GLN A 104 26.28 2.30 -19.62
N ASN A 105 25.99 3.06 -18.54
CA ASN A 105 25.44 4.41 -18.61
C ASN A 105 24.18 4.49 -19.50
N SER A 106 23.40 3.41 -19.53
CA SER A 106 22.17 3.30 -20.32
C SER A 106 20.98 3.87 -19.55
N GLN A 107 20.10 4.61 -20.22
CA GLN A 107 18.88 5.15 -19.61
C GLN A 107 17.67 4.26 -19.92
N PHE A 108 16.95 3.80 -18.90
CA PHE A 108 15.70 3.06 -19.08
C PHE A 108 14.51 3.94 -18.70
N ILE A 109 13.51 4.03 -19.59
CA ILE A 109 12.23 4.70 -19.33
C ILE A 109 11.16 3.62 -19.37
N LEU A 110 10.54 3.36 -18.21
CA LEU A 110 9.57 2.30 -18.04
C LEU A 110 8.19 2.91 -17.75
N SER A 111 7.18 2.48 -18.49
CA SER A 111 5.78 2.65 -18.11
C SER A 111 5.32 1.35 -17.46
N THR A 112 4.84 1.40 -16.21
CA THR A 112 4.48 0.21 -15.44
C THR A 112 3.28 0.47 -14.54
N ASN A 113 2.40 -0.52 -14.48
CA ASN A 113 1.32 -0.69 -13.52
C ASN A 113 1.72 -1.64 -12.37
N SER A 114 2.96 -2.14 -12.39
CA SER A 114 3.46 -3.03 -11.35
C SER A 114 4.25 -2.26 -10.29
N PRO A 115 3.82 -2.32 -9.02
CA PRO A 115 4.60 -1.76 -7.93
C PRO A 115 6.00 -2.39 -7.77
N LEU A 116 6.22 -3.59 -8.32
CA LEU A 116 7.43 -4.37 -8.09
C LEU A 116 8.67 -3.81 -8.80
N PHE A 117 8.49 -2.86 -9.71
CA PHE A 117 9.57 -2.10 -10.34
C PHE A 117 10.04 -0.91 -9.51
N ILE A 118 9.28 -0.50 -8.48
CA ILE A 118 9.61 0.64 -7.63
C ILE A 118 10.40 0.16 -6.41
N ASN A 119 11.54 0.80 -6.12
CA ASN A 119 12.37 0.51 -4.95
C ASN A 119 13.18 1.73 -4.48
N GLU A 120 13.97 1.55 -3.42
CA GLU A 120 14.78 2.61 -2.79
C GLU A 120 15.80 3.28 -3.70
N ASN A 121 16.34 2.54 -4.68
CA ASN A 121 17.34 3.07 -5.60
C ASN A 121 16.70 3.94 -6.69
N ASN A 122 15.43 3.69 -7.02
CA ASN A 122 14.77 4.32 -8.16
C ASN A 122 13.56 5.19 -7.80
N ILE A 123 13.13 5.24 -6.54
CA ILE A 123 11.97 6.02 -6.08
C ILE A 123 12.08 7.52 -6.43
N THR A 124 13.29 8.06 -6.46
CA THR A 124 13.60 9.44 -6.85
C THR A 124 13.38 9.70 -8.34
N ASN A 125 13.30 8.63 -9.15
CA ASN A 125 13.07 8.64 -10.58
C ASN A 125 11.66 8.11 -10.95
N VAL A 126 10.74 8.04 -9.99
CA VAL A 126 9.35 7.62 -10.22
C VAL A 126 8.50 8.83 -10.57
N TYR A 127 7.89 8.79 -11.76
CA TYR A 127 6.95 9.78 -12.24
C TYR A 127 5.54 9.20 -12.16
N ARG A 128 4.69 9.76 -11.29
CA ARG A 128 3.29 9.37 -11.21
C ARG A 128 2.49 10.19 -12.21
N VAL A 129 1.83 9.50 -13.14
CA VAL A 129 0.91 10.09 -14.12
C VAL A 129 -0.51 9.77 -13.67
N TYR A 130 -1.35 10.79 -13.52
CA TYR A 130 -2.73 10.64 -13.05
C TYR A 130 -3.66 11.65 -13.73
N LYS A 131 -4.97 11.40 -13.68
CA LYS A 131 -5.98 12.36 -14.13
C LYS A 131 -6.58 13.10 -12.95
N ASP A 132 -6.79 14.40 -13.09
CA ASP A 132 -7.56 15.18 -12.12
C ASP A 132 -9.08 15.05 -12.35
N GLU A 133 -9.87 15.75 -11.52
CA GLU A 133 -11.33 15.79 -11.62
C GLU A 133 -11.82 16.29 -12.98
N ASN A 134 -11.02 17.12 -13.67
CA ASN A 134 -11.31 17.65 -15.00
C ASN A 134 -10.81 16.73 -16.13
N GLN A 135 -10.39 15.50 -15.83
CA GLN A 135 -9.82 14.54 -16.78
C GLN A 135 -8.52 15.00 -17.45
N THR A 136 -7.82 15.98 -16.86
CA THR A 136 -6.53 16.47 -17.37
C THR A 136 -5.41 15.58 -16.86
N SER A 137 -4.49 15.20 -17.76
CA SER A 137 -3.31 14.42 -17.41
C SER A 137 -2.29 15.28 -16.69
N ASN A 138 -1.98 14.91 -15.45
CA ASN A 138 -1.00 15.54 -14.61
C ASN A 138 0.17 14.58 -14.35
N ILE A 139 1.37 15.15 -14.21
CA ILE A 139 2.59 14.40 -13.90
C ILE A 139 3.18 14.98 -12.63
N ILE A 140 3.47 14.13 -11.67
CA ILE A 140 4.21 14.51 -10.49
C ILE A 140 5.45 13.63 -10.33
N CYS A 141 6.58 14.31 -10.16
CA CYS A 141 7.83 13.70 -9.75
C CYS A 141 8.18 14.33 -8.40
N PRO A 142 8.32 13.53 -7.34
CA PRO A 142 8.77 14.07 -6.09
C PRO A 142 10.23 14.51 -6.28
N LYS A 143 10.52 15.81 -6.12
CA LYS A 143 11.90 16.29 -5.97
C LYS A 143 12.39 15.85 -4.60
N ILE A 144 12.76 14.58 -4.46
CA ILE A 144 13.11 14.01 -3.16
C ILE A 144 14.55 14.44 -2.81
N ASN A 145 14.69 15.37 -1.86
CA ASN A 145 15.77 15.25 -0.88
C ASN A 145 15.29 14.19 0.11
N VAL A 146 15.82 12.97 0.02
CA VAL A 146 15.36 11.84 0.84
C VAL A 146 15.77 12.18 2.26
N ASP A 147 14.82 12.53 3.11
CA ASP A 147 15.12 12.72 4.53
C ASP A 147 15.27 11.34 5.21
N TYR A 148 15.86 11.29 6.41
CA TYR A 148 16.10 10.03 7.13
C TYR A 148 14.80 9.24 7.40
N ASP A 149 13.66 9.92 7.52
CA ASP A 149 12.37 9.28 7.79
C ASP A 149 11.78 8.64 6.51
N ASP A 150 12.03 9.24 5.34
CA ASP A 150 11.61 8.71 4.04
C ASP A 150 12.26 7.35 3.75
N ALA A 151 13.52 7.12 4.15
CA ALA A 151 14.19 5.84 3.96
C ALA A 151 13.48 4.68 4.68
N THR A 152 12.97 4.95 5.89
CA THR A 152 12.20 3.96 6.66
C THR A 152 10.85 3.66 5.98
N LEU A 153 10.20 4.68 5.41
CA LEU A 153 8.97 4.51 4.64
C LEU A 153 9.21 3.71 3.36
N ILE A 154 10.26 4.05 2.61
CA ILE A 154 10.68 3.32 1.40
C ILE A 154 10.95 1.85 1.72
N HIS A 155 11.60 1.58 2.85
CA HIS A 155 11.79 0.21 3.33
C HIS A 155 10.43 -0.45 3.65
N MET A 156 9.50 0.22 4.33
CA MET A 156 8.15 -0.32 4.57
C MET A 156 7.37 -0.61 3.28
N LEU A 157 7.50 0.23 2.23
CA LEU A 157 6.87 -0.01 0.93
C LEU A 157 7.26 -1.37 0.32
N LYS A 158 8.50 -1.81 0.55
CA LYS A 158 9.08 -3.07 0.04
C LYS A 158 8.54 -4.32 0.74
N PHE A 159 8.27 -4.25 2.04
CA PHE A 159 7.89 -5.42 2.84
C PHE A 159 6.39 -5.64 2.94
N GLU A 160 5.59 -4.58 2.84
CA GLU A 160 4.14 -4.65 3.10
C GLU A 160 3.27 -4.57 1.82
N ASN A 161 3.86 -4.64 0.63
CA ASN A 161 3.14 -4.50 -0.65
C ASN A 161 2.38 -3.16 -0.78
N LEU A 162 2.84 -2.14 -0.05
CA LEU A 162 2.22 -0.82 0.01
C LEU A 162 2.51 0.03 -1.21
N SER A 163 3.40 -0.40 -2.09
CA SER A 163 3.67 0.23 -3.39
C SER A 163 2.41 0.34 -4.29
N LYS A 164 1.30 -0.32 -3.93
CA LYS A 164 -0.04 -0.03 -4.50
C LYS A 164 -0.47 1.44 -4.34
N ILE A 165 0.06 2.17 -3.36
CA ILE A 165 -0.25 3.59 -3.14
C ILE A 165 -0.07 4.46 -4.37
N PHE A 166 0.88 4.12 -5.25
CA PHE A 166 1.17 4.91 -6.44
C PHE A 166 0.07 4.82 -7.51
N PHE A 167 -0.78 3.79 -7.41
CA PHE A 167 -1.81 3.46 -8.40
C PHE A 167 -3.22 3.85 -7.96
N VAL A 168 -3.38 4.45 -6.79
CA VAL A 168 -4.67 4.93 -6.28
C VAL A 168 -4.68 6.46 -6.13
N SER A 169 -5.86 7.08 -6.22
CA SER A 169 -6.02 8.51 -5.93
C SER A 169 -6.22 8.82 -4.45
N LYS A 170 -6.78 7.88 -3.68
CA LYS A 170 -7.13 8.08 -2.26
C LYS A 170 -6.51 7.00 -1.38
N ILE A 171 -5.95 7.40 -0.25
CA ILE A 171 -5.40 6.47 0.75
C ILE A 171 -6.04 6.74 2.10
N ILE A 172 -6.52 5.69 2.75
CA ILE A 172 -7.06 5.74 4.10
C ILE A 172 -6.04 5.07 5.03
N LEU A 173 -5.35 5.88 5.83
CA LEU A 173 -4.36 5.45 6.81
C LEU A 173 -5.07 5.09 8.12
N VAL A 174 -4.76 3.92 8.67
CA VAL A 174 -5.32 3.41 9.93
C VAL A 174 -4.22 2.85 10.83
N GLU A 175 -4.42 2.81 12.14
CA GLU A 175 -3.34 2.52 13.10
C GLU A 175 -2.94 1.05 13.20
N GLY A 176 -3.89 0.14 12.96
CA GLY A 176 -3.68 -1.30 13.15
C GLY A 176 -4.49 -2.18 12.21
N ASP A 177 -4.15 -3.48 12.22
CA ASP A 177 -4.76 -4.49 11.35
C ASP A 177 -6.26 -4.68 11.60
N THR A 178 -6.71 -4.52 12.84
CA THR A 178 -8.13 -4.58 13.21
C THR A 178 -8.93 -3.51 12.49
N ASP A 179 -8.39 -2.30 12.44
CA ASP A 179 -9.04 -1.14 11.83
C ASP A 179 -9.02 -1.29 10.31
N ALA A 180 -7.87 -1.69 9.75
CA ALA A 180 -7.73 -1.94 8.32
C ALA A 180 -8.74 -2.97 7.82
N TYR A 181 -8.91 -4.07 8.56
CA TYR A 181 -9.89 -5.09 8.23
C TYR A 181 -11.32 -4.55 8.30
N PHE A 182 -11.68 -3.88 9.40
CA PHE A 182 -13.03 -3.34 9.57
C PHE A 182 -13.39 -2.32 8.50
N PHE A 183 -12.52 -1.33 8.23
CA PHE A 183 -12.78 -0.32 7.21
C PHE A 183 -12.82 -0.91 5.80
N SER A 184 -11.96 -1.88 5.50
CA SER A 184 -12.01 -2.60 4.22
C SER A 184 -13.34 -3.35 4.04
N PHE A 185 -13.83 -4.00 5.10
CA PHE A 185 -15.13 -4.67 5.08
C PHE A 185 -16.28 -3.65 4.94
N TYR A 186 -16.25 -2.57 5.72
CA TYR A 186 -17.27 -1.52 5.73
C TYR A 186 -17.40 -0.82 4.38
N LEU A 187 -16.28 -0.49 3.73
CA LEU A 187 -16.27 0.13 2.40
C LEU A 187 -16.80 -0.81 1.32
N ASN A 188 -16.51 -2.11 1.41
CA ASN A 188 -17.09 -3.11 0.52
C ASN A 188 -18.61 -3.23 0.69
N TYR A 189 -19.09 -3.18 1.94
CA TYR A 189 -20.52 -3.11 2.23
C TYR A 189 -21.14 -1.83 1.66
N LEU A 190 -20.56 -0.65 1.91
CA LEU A 190 -21.08 0.61 1.37
C LEU A 190 -21.13 0.57 -0.16
N ARG A 191 -20.12 0.03 -0.84
CA ARG A 191 -20.11 -0.10 -2.31
C ARG A 191 -21.25 -0.97 -2.85
N SER A 192 -21.83 -1.86 -2.03
CA SER A 192 -23.03 -2.63 -2.41
C SER A 192 -24.31 -1.78 -2.42
N LEU A 193 -24.31 -0.64 -1.72
CA LEU A 193 -25.44 0.29 -1.65
C LEU A 193 -25.45 1.22 -2.89
N PRO A 194 -26.64 1.47 -3.49
CA PRO A 194 -26.75 2.29 -4.69
C PRO A 194 -26.17 3.70 -4.56
N GLU A 195 -26.30 4.32 -3.38
CA GLU A 195 -25.83 5.68 -3.12
C GLU A 195 -24.30 5.82 -3.18
N TRP A 196 -23.59 4.76 -2.80
CA TRP A 196 -22.14 4.76 -2.61
C TRP A 196 -21.40 4.09 -3.77
N LYS A 197 -22.08 3.25 -4.55
CA LYS A 197 -21.50 2.45 -5.64
C LYS A 197 -20.61 3.25 -6.59
N ASN A 198 -21.01 4.48 -6.93
CA ASN A 198 -20.26 5.35 -7.85
C ASN A 198 -19.33 6.33 -7.13
N LYS A 199 -19.50 6.55 -5.82
CA LYS A 199 -18.67 7.46 -5.01
C LYS A 199 -17.38 6.77 -4.55
N ILE A 200 -17.49 5.51 -4.13
CA ILE A 200 -16.38 4.73 -3.60
C ILE A 200 -15.64 4.05 -4.75
N SER A 201 -14.58 4.70 -5.22
CA SER A 201 -13.65 4.15 -6.20
C SER A 201 -12.22 4.62 -5.94
N ASP A 202 -11.27 3.87 -6.48
CA ASP A 202 -9.85 4.25 -6.55
C ASP A 202 -9.21 4.63 -5.20
N TYR A 203 -9.35 3.73 -4.22
CA TYR A 203 -8.82 3.88 -2.87
C TYR A 203 -8.05 2.64 -2.40
N GLU A 204 -7.17 2.81 -1.42
CA GLU A 204 -6.56 1.70 -0.66
C GLU A 204 -6.58 2.04 0.85
N VAL A 205 -6.81 1.03 1.70
CA VAL A 205 -6.71 1.15 3.17
C VAL A 205 -5.36 0.60 3.63
N ILE A 206 -4.60 1.38 4.40
CA ILE A 206 -3.24 1.06 4.79
C ILE A 206 -3.09 1.14 6.30
N ASN A 207 -2.64 0.03 6.88
CA ASN A 207 -2.18 0.00 8.26
C ASN A 207 -0.79 0.66 8.36
N ILE A 208 -0.63 1.63 9.25
CA ILE A 208 0.64 2.35 9.48
C ILE A 208 1.46 1.83 10.68
N ASN A 209 1.04 0.72 11.28
CA ASN A 209 1.73 -0.03 12.33
C ASN A 209 2.13 0.81 13.55
N GLY A 210 1.22 1.66 14.04
CA GLY A 210 1.30 2.28 15.35
C GLY A 210 1.27 3.81 15.42
N LYS A 211 1.07 4.30 16.65
CA LYS A 211 0.93 5.72 17.03
C LYS A 211 2.25 6.46 16.84
N GLY A 212 2.35 7.27 15.80
CA GLY A 212 3.49 8.15 15.53
C GLY A 212 3.93 8.23 14.07
N SER A 213 3.60 7.24 13.24
CA SER A 213 3.98 7.21 11.82
C SER A 213 3.05 8.03 10.92
N ALA A 214 1.87 8.44 11.41
CA ALA A 214 0.84 9.13 10.62
C ALA A 214 1.36 10.41 9.96
N LYS A 215 2.07 11.27 10.72
CA LYS A 215 2.63 12.52 10.18
C LYS A 215 3.65 12.26 9.07
N THR A 216 4.48 11.23 9.22
CA THR A 216 5.47 10.84 8.21
C THR A 216 4.78 10.33 6.94
N TRP A 217 3.75 9.48 7.08
CA TRP A 217 2.94 9.00 5.95
C TRP A 217 2.23 10.14 5.22
N ILE A 218 1.59 11.06 5.95
CA ILE A 218 0.91 12.23 5.36
C ILE A 218 1.92 13.09 4.59
N ARG A 219 3.09 13.38 5.17
CA ARG A 219 4.17 14.13 4.51
C ARG A 219 4.62 13.44 3.22
N PHE A 220 4.82 12.13 3.27
CA PHE A 220 5.24 11.34 2.12
C PHE A 220 4.19 11.33 1.00
N LEU A 221 2.94 11.03 1.31
CA LEU A 221 1.86 10.95 0.32
C LEU A 221 1.56 12.32 -0.34
N ASN A 222 1.69 13.40 0.43
CA ASN A 222 1.57 14.76 -0.11
C ASN A 222 2.67 15.08 -1.14
N LYS A 223 3.89 14.53 -1.02
CA LYS A 223 4.95 14.69 -2.04
C LYS A 223 4.56 14.08 -3.40
N PHE A 224 3.69 13.07 -3.40
CA PHE A 224 3.16 12.42 -4.61
C PHE A 224 1.78 12.96 -5.04
N ASN A 225 1.29 14.02 -4.39
CA ASN A 225 -0.06 14.56 -4.57
C ASN A 225 -1.14 13.45 -4.52
N ILE A 226 -1.03 12.58 -3.52
CA ILE A 226 -2.02 11.54 -3.24
C ILE A 226 -2.90 12.02 -2.09
N SER A 227 -4.21 12.07 -2.31
CA SER A 227 -5.18 12.42 -1.28
C SER A 227 -5.12 11.36 -0.17
N ASN A 228 -4.85 11.80 1.05
CA ASN A 228 -4.68 10.90 2.18
C ASN A 228 -5.56 11.34 3.34
N PHE A 229 -6.11 10.34 4.03
CA PHE A 229 -7.05 10.49 5.13
C PHE A 229 -6.59 9.61 6.27
N PHE A 230 -6.41 10.16 7.46
CA PHE A 230 -6.02 9.37 8.63
C PHE A 230 -7.23 9.10 9.50
N ILE A 231 -7.47 7.83 9.84
CA ILE A 231 -8.47 7.43 10.84
C ILE A 231 -7.74 6.81 12.02
N GLY A 232 -7.91 7.41 13.20
CA GLY A 232 -7.20 7.00 14.40
C GLY A 232 -8.08 6.88 15.63
N ASP A 233 -7.61 6.07 16.59
CA ASP A 233 -8.23 5.92 17.90
C ASP A 233 -8.22 7.23 18.68
N ARG A 234 -9.12 7.35 19.66
CA ARG A 234 -9.22 8.49 20.57
C ARG A 234 -7.89 8.84 21.26
N ASP A 235 -7.00 7.89 21.49
CA ASP A 235 -5.70 8.14 22.12
C ASP A 235 -4.81 9.09 21.31
N ASN A 236 -5.01 9.20 19.98
CA ASN A 236 -4.32 10.17 19.14
C ASN A 236 -4.56 11.61 19.55
N THR A 237 -5.61 11.87 20.35
CA THR A 237 -5.81 13.19 20.94
C THR A 237 -4.60 13.68 21.75
N VAL A 238 -3.72 12.79 22.23
CA VAL A 238 -2.43 13.15 22.85
C VAL A 238 -1.44 13.69 21.81
N ASP A 239 -1.29 13.03 20.67
CA ASP A 239 -0.32 13.39 19.62
C ASP A 239 -0.68 14.68 18.87
N TYR A 240 -1.97 15.05 18.92
CA TYR A 240 -2.50 16.33 18.44
C TYR A 240 -2.66 17.39 19.56
N GLY A 241 -2.16 17.11 20.77
CA GLY A 241 -2.01 18.11 21.84
C GLY A 241 -3.29 18.45 22.62
N PHE A 242 -4.38 17.69 22.46
CA PHE A 242 -5.60 17.88 23.24
C PHE A 242 -5.48 17.32 24.67
N PHE A 243 -4.59 16.34 24.88
CA PHE A 243 -4.21 15.81 26.18
C PHE A 243 -2.69 15.74 26.32
N SER A 244 -2.19 15.90 27.55
CA SER A 244 -0.87 15.35 27.87
C SER A 244 -1.01 13.87 28.23
N LYS A 245 0.06 13.09 28.01
CA LYS A 245 0.11 11.67 28.41
C LYS A 245 -0.20 11.48 29.91
N ALA A 246 0.22 12.43 30.75
CA ALA A 246 -0.07 12.45 32.18
C ALA A 246 -1.55 12.70 32.50
N GLU A 247 -2.20 13.61 31.76
CA GLU A 247 -3.63 13.86 31.92
C GLU A 247 -4.48 12.67 31.48
N LEU A 248 -4.15 12.06 30.35
CA LEU A 248 -4.84 10.86 29.88
C LEU A 248 -4.71 9.72 30.91
N ASN A 249 -3.50 9.49 31.43
CA ASN A 249 -3.24 8.55 32.52
C ASN A 249 -4.04 8.86 33.80
N LYS A 250 -4.23 10.14 34.15
CA LYS A 250 -5.06 10.54 35.29
C LYS A 250 -6.53 10.17 35.09
N PHE A 251 -7.08 10.38 33.89
CA PHE A 251 -8.45 9.95 33.57
C PHE A 251 -8.58 8.43 33.54
N TYR A 252 -7.58 7.69 33.04
CA TYR A 252 -7.55 6.23 33.14
C TYR A 252 -7.55 5.74 34.59
N LEU A 253 -6.74 6.36 35.46
CA LEU A 253 -6.70 6.02 36.89
C LEU A 253 -8.05 6.28 37.58
N LEU A 254 -8.75 7.36 37.22
CA LEU A 254 -10.08 7.67 37.74
C LEU A 254 -11.13 6.65 37.26
N ALA A 255 -11.12 6.31 35.96
CA ALA A 255 -12.00 5.30 35.40
C ALA A 255 -11.80 3.93 36.06
N ASN A 256 -10.54 3.53 36.28
CA ASN A 256 -10.20 2.26 36.93
C ASN A 256 -10.50 2.24 38.44
N LYS A 257 -10.47 3.39 39.14
CA LYS A 257 -10.90 3.46 40.55
C LYS A 257 -12.39 3.21 40.71
N ALA A 258 -13.20 3.58 39.72
CA ALA A 258 -14.64 3.28 39.71
C ALA A 258 -14.94 1.76 39.63
N ILE A 259 -14.00 0.97 39.05
CA ILE A 259 -14.12 -0.49 38.87
C ILE A 259 -13.98 -1.25 40.20
N LYS A 260 -13.15 -0.79 41.15
CA LYS A 260 -12.95 -1.50 42.43
C LYS A 260 -14.22 -1.64 43.29
N GLN A 261 -15.34 -1.01 42.91
CA GLN A 261 -16.61 -1.05 43.61
C GLN A 261 -17.70 -1.92 42.92
N LYS A 262 -17.46 -2.49 41.73
CA LYS A 262 -18.44 -3.38 41.04
C LYS A 262 -17.80 -4.65 40.49
N GLU A 263 -18.56 -5.75 40.51
CA GLU A 263 -18.11 -7.12 40.28
C GLU A 263 -17.54 -7.41 38.88
N LYS A 264 -16.82 -8.54 38.84
CA LYS A 264 -15.76 -8.90 37.89
C LYS A 264 -16.29 -9.61 36.63
N HIS A 265 -17.23 -9.02 35.90
CA HIS A 265 -17.62 -9.50 34.57
C HIS A 265 -18.01 -8.34 33.65
N GLU A 266 -17.03 -7.66 33.05
CA GLU A 266 -17.34 -6.58 32.09
C GLU A 266 -16.52 -6.73 30.80
N LYS A 267 -17.25 -6.71 29.67
CA LYS A 267 -16.76 -6.83 28.30
C LYS A 267 -15.76 -5.73 27.95
N TYR A 268 -14.83 -5.99 27.04
CA TYR A 268 -13.79 -5.04 26.58
C TYR A 268 -14.38 -3.69 26.09
N THR A 269 -15.58 -3.72 25.52
CA THR A 269 -16.41 -2.59 25.09
C THR A 269 -16.61 -1.52 26.18
N ASP A 270 -16.41 -1.85 27.46
CA ASP A 270 -16.65 -0.93 28.57
C ASP A 270 -15.42 -0.04 28.88
N TYR A 271 -14.21 -0.36 28.42
CA TYR A 271 -12.99 0.40 28.79
C TYR A 271 -12.96 1.84 28.26
N TYR A 272 -13.11 2.05 26.95
CA TYR A 272 -13.13 3.40 26.36
C TYR A 272 -14.42 4.15 26.68
N ASN A 273 -15.56 3.46 26.69
CA ASN A 273 -16.84 4.01 27.11
C ASN A 273 -16.79 4.56 28.54
N ARG A 274 -16.10 3.87 29.46
CA ARG A 274 -15.86 4.37 30.84
C ARG A 274 -14.95 5.58 30.85
N LEU A 275 -13.88 5.62 30.06
CA LEU A 275 -13.02 6.80 29.96
C LEU A 275 -13.82 8.01 29.47
N VAL A 276 -14.59 7.85 28.39
CA VAL A 276 -15.43 8.90 27.82
C VAL A 276 -16.45 9.41 28.84
N ARG A 277 -17.15 8.49 29.53
CA ARG A 277 -18.09 8.84 30.62
C ARG A 277 -17.39 9.56 31.78
N THR A 278 -16.20 9.12 32.17
CA THR A 278 -15.41 9.75 33.23
C THR A 278 -15.03 11.18 32.85
N ILE A 279 -14.57 11.42 31.62
CA ILE A 279 -14.23 12.76 31.14
C ILE A 279 -15.48 13.66 31.07
N LEU A 280 -16.61 13.12 30.59
CA LEU A 280 -17.90 13.81 30.57
C LEU A 280 -18.35 14.24 31.98
N THR A 281 -18.26 13.33 32.95
CA THR A 281 -18.70 13.58 34.33
C THR A 281 -17.78 14.54 35.08
N PHE A 282 -16.46 14.34 35.00
CA PHE A 282 -15.50 15.11 35.78
C PHE A 282 -15.02 16.40 35.09
N SER A 283 -15.19 16.53 33.77
CA SER A 283 -14.70 17.69 33.00
C SER A 283 -15.51 17.96 31.71
N PRO A 284 -16.82 18.27 31.81
CA PRO A 284 -17.71 18.43 30.66
C PRO A 284 -17.30 19.57 29.70
N LYS A 285 -16.75 20.68 30.24
CA LYS A 285 -16.23 21.78 29.42
C LYS A 285 -15.04 21.34 28.56
N LYS A 286 -14.14 20.53 29.12
CA LYS A 286 -12.97 20.00 28.40
C LYS A 286 -13.39 18.96 27.36
N TYR A 287 -14.36 18.09 27.68
CA TYR A 287 -14.96 17.17 26.71
C TYR A 287 -15.49 17.91 25.47
N ARG A 288 -16.29 18.97 25.65
CA ARG A 288 -16.79 19.79 24.53
C ARG A 288 -15.68 20.44 23.73
N ALA A 289 -14.62 20.92 24.37
CA ALA A 289 -13.46 21.49 23.69
C ALA A 289 -12.73 20.44 22.84
N ILE A 290 -12.58 19.21 23.34
CA ILE A 290 -11.97 18.09 22.62
C ILE A 290 -12.79 17.70 21.40
N ILE A 291 -14.11 17.55 21.54
CA ILE A 291 -14.98 17.21 20.40
C ILE A 291 -14.90 18.30 19.32
N LYS A 292 -14.93 19.58 19.71
CA LYS A 292 -14.72 20.68 18.77
C LYS A 292 -13.33 20.66 18.13
N GLY A 293 -12.30 20.23 18.87
CA GLY A 293 -10.94 20.05 18.37
C GLY A 293 -10.84 18.93 17.33
N ILE A 294 -11.46 17.78 17.61
CA ILE A 294 -11.57 16.65 16.69
C ILE A 294 -12.32 17.07 15.41
N GLU A 295 -13.44 17.77 15.55
CA GLU A 295 -14.20 18.26 14.39
C GLU A 295 -13.42 19.27 13.53
N ARG A 296 -12.48 20.01 14.12
CA ARG A 296 -11.56 20.85 13.34
C ARG A 296 -10.56 20.01 12.55
N LEU A 297 -10.03 18.95 13.14
CA LEU A 297 -9.10 18.03 12.46
C LEU A 297 -9.74 17.34 11.25
N TYR A 298 -11.07 17.16 11.25
CA TYR A 298 -11.77 16.59 10.11
C TYR A 298 -11.64 17.46 8.85
N ASN A 299 -11.41 18.78 9.01
CA ASN A 299 -11.12 19.67 7.87
C ASN A 299 -9.71 19.44 7.30
N ASP A 300 -8.80 18.89 8.10
CA ASP A 300 -7.43 18.58 7.72
C ASP A 300 -7.26 17.09 7.33
N ASN A 301 -8.37 16.41 6.99
CA ASN A 301 -8.41 14.98 6.64
C ASN A 301 -7.94 14.02 7.75
N VAL A 302 -8.00 14.46 9.01
CA VAL A 302 -7.61 13.69 10.20
C VAL A 302 -8.86 13.37 11.03
N PHE A 303 -9.29 12.11 10.99
CA PHE A 303 -10.49 11.60 11.64
C PHE A 303 -10.15 10.82 12.91
N ILE A 304 -10.31 11.45 14.06
CA ILE A 304 -10.21 10.76 15.36
C ILE A 304 -11.59 10.27 15.78
N LEU A 305 -11.69 8.99 16.13
CA LEU A 305 -12.92 8.38 16.63
C LEU A 305 -13.30 8.97 17.99
N LYS A 306 -14.52 9.49 18.11
CA LYS A 306 -15.00 10.17 19.33
C LYS A 306 -15.21 9.20 20.50
N GLU A 307 -15.60 7.95 20.24
CA GLU A 307 -15.99 6.98 21.26
C GLU A 307 -14.89 5.95 21.62
N GLY A 308 -13.66 6.10 21.11
CA GLY A 308 -12.54 5.24 21.49
C GLY A 308 -11.81 4.66 20.28
N ALA A 309 -11.76 3.34 20.21
CA ALA A 309 -11.21 2.57 19.10
C ALA A 309 -12.33 1.79 18.39
N ILE A 310 -12.04 1.18 17.23
CA ILE A 310 -13.05 0.42 16.48
C ILE A 310 -13.71 -0.67 17.35
N GLU A 311 -12.97 -1.34 18.23
CA GLU A 311 -13.54 -2.37 19.12
C GLU A 311 -14.56 -1.81 20.13
N SER A 312 -14.67 -0.48 20.27
CA SER A 312 -15.73 0.18 21.05
C SER A 312 -16.98 0.46 20.22
N TYR A 313 -16.82 0.57 18.90
CA TYR A 313 -17.91 0.77 17.93
C TYR A 313 -18.61 -0.55 17.59
N ILE A 314 -17.94 -1.69 17.83
CA ILE A 314 -18.46 -3.03 17.60
C ILE A 314 -18.53 -3.82 18.92
N SER A 315 -19.58 -4.62 19.12
CA SER A 315 -19.83 -5.36 20.38
C SER A 315 -18.91 -6.58 20.55
N VAL A 316 -17.60 -6.38 20.60
CA VAL A 316 -16.61 -7.46 20.64
C VAL A 316 -16.08 -7.67 22.07
N GLU A 317 -15.86 -8.92 22.46
CA GLU A 317 -15.49 -9.29 23.83
C GLU A 317 -14.01 -9.11 24.13
N ARG A 318 -13.12 -9.20 23.12
CA ARG A 318 -11.67 -9.01 23.26
C ARG A 318 -11.07 -8.34 22.01
N LYS A 319 -9.95 -7.65 22.20
CA LYS A 319 -9.15 -7.10 21.10
C LYS A 319 -8.49 -8.24 20.31
N GLY A 320 -8.60 -8.19 18.99
CA GLY A 320 -7.89 -9.09 18.08
C GLY A 320 -8.55 -9.24 16.71
N LEU A 321 -7.72 -9.34 15.68
CA LEU A 321 -8.15 -9.42 14.28
C LEU A 321 -9.18 -10.53 14.03
N GLY A 322 -8.99 -11.71 14.62
CA GLY A 322 -9.93 -12.84 14.46
C GLY A 322 -11.34 -12.55 14.97
N GLN A 323 -11.48 -11.79 16.06
CA GLN A 323 -12.81 -11.44 16.58
C GLN A 323 -13.50 -10.37 15.73
N VAL A 324 -12.74 -9.37 15.27
CA VAL A 324 -13.24 -8.35 14.34
C VAL A 324 -13.68 -9.01 13.03
N ALA A 325 -12.89 -9.95 12.50
CA ALA A 325 -13.24 -10.70 11.30
C ALA A 325 -14.49 -11.56 11.50
N TYR A 326 -14.61 -12.26 12.63
CA TYR A 326 -15.81 -13.02 12.95
C TYR A 326 -17.05 -12.13 13.02
N PHE A 327 -16.94 -10.99 13.71
CA PHE A 327 -18.01 -9.99 13.83
C PHE A 327 -18.44 -9.46 12.45
N CYS A 328 -17.49 -9.07 11.59
CA CYS A 328 -17.80 -8.55 10.27
C CYS A 328 -18.59 -9.57 9.43
N ASN A 329 -18.22 -10.85 9.49
CA ASN A 329 -18.84 -11.88 8.66
C ASN A 329 -20.19 -12.39 9.20
N HIS A 330 -20.43 -12.35 10.52
CA HIS A 330 -21.61 -13.00 11.13
C HIS A 330 -22.56 -12.03 11.81
N ASN A 331 -22.06 -10.94 12.39
CA ASN A 331 -22.83 -10.07 13.29
C ASN A 331 -23.05 -8.67 12.72
N PHE A 332 -22.40 -8.32 11.61
CA PHE A 332 -22.42 -6.98 11.03
C PHE A 332 -23.82 -6.51 10.61
N GLU A 333 -24.63 -7.37 9.97
CA GLU A 333 -26.00 -7.01 9.58
C GLU A 333 -26.92 -6.75 10.78
N GLY A 334 -26.73 -7.50 11.87
CA GLY A 334 -27.45 -7.30 13.12
C GLY A 334 -27.05 -6.00 13.80
N TRP A 335 -25.75 -5.68 13.79
CA TRP A 335 -25.20 -4.44 14.32
C TRP A 335 -25.75 -3.20 13.61
N LEU A 336 -25.85 -3.21 12.28
CA LEU A 336 -26.43 -2.09 11.52
C LEU A 336 -27.86 -1.71 11.96
N LYS A 337 -28.64 -2.68 12.46
CA LYS A 337 -30.01 -2.48 12.92
C LYS A 337 -30.12 -2.16 14.41
N ASP A 338 -29.02 -2.25 15.17
CA ASP A 338 -29.02 -2.02 16.60
C ASP A 338 -29.06 -0.52 16.91
N SER A 339 -30.17 -0.09 17.52
CA SER A 339 -30.38 1.30 17.95
C SER A 339 -29.35 1.80 18.96
N ASN A 340 -28.67 0.91 19.70
CA ASN A 340 -27.65 1.29 20.67
C ASN A 340 -26.39 1.87 20.00
N PHE A 341 -26.16 1.57 18.71
CA PHE A 341 -24.99 2.02 17.96
C PHE A 341 -25.25 3.20 17.00
N THR A 342 -26.39 3.89 17.19
CA THR A 342 -26.83 4.96 16.27
C THR A 342 -25.83 6.12 16.18
N SER A 343 -25.18 6.52 17.28
CA SER A 343 -24.19 7.61 17.26
C SER A 343 -22.93 7.21 16.50
N GLN A 344 -22.47 5.98 16.71
CA GLN A 344 -21.30 5.38 16.08
C GLN A 344 -21.51 5.22 14.57
N HIS A 345 -22.67 4.71 14.15
CA HIS A 345 -23.03 4.62 12.73
C HIS A 345 -22.99 5.98 12.05
N LYS A 346 -23.64 6.98 12.66
CA LYS A 346 -23.71 8.33 12.11
C LYS A 346 -22.33 8.97 11.99
N GLU A 347 -21.45 8.74 12.96
CA GLU A 347 -20.07 9.22 12.90
C GLU A 347 -19.28 8.56 11.75
N LEU A 348 -19.34 7.23 11.63
CA LEU A 348 -18.66 6.51 10.55
C LEU A 348 -19.17 6.94 9.17
N GLU A 349 -20.49 7.06 9.01
CA GLU A 349 -21.11 7.53 7.78
C GLU A 349 -20.68 8.97 7.44
N THR A 350 -20.61 9.85 8.43
CA THR A 350 -20.11 11.22 8.26
C THR A 350 -18.65 11.20 7.79
N ILE A 351 -17.79 10.38 8.40
CA ILE A 351 -16.38 10.24 7.99
C ILE A 351 -16.30 9.77 6.54
N MET A 352 -17.07 8.74 6.15
CA MET A 352 -17.08 8.25 4.77
C MET A 352 -17.57 9.30 3.77
N HIS A 353 -18.56 10.11 4.14
CA HIS A 353 -19.03 11.20 3.29
C HIS A 353 -17.99 12.31 3.15
N LEU A 354 -17.15 12.54 4.17
CA LEU A 354 -16.06 13.49 4.10
C LEU A 354 -14.90 13.00 3.24
N ILE A 355 -14.63 11.68 3.24
CA ILE A 355 -13.57 11.05 2.45
C ILE A 355 -13.95 10.95 0.96
N PHE A 356 -15.18 10.54 0.65
CA PHE A 356 -15.66 10.30 -0.72
C PHE A 356 -16.64 11.39 -1.19
N LYS A 357 -16.32 12.65 -0.92
CA LYS A 357 -17.10 13.81 -1.39
C LYS A 357 -17.25 13.87 -2.89
#